data_AF-A0AAU9I838-F1
#
_entry.id   AF-A0AAU9I838-F1
#
_cell.length_a   1.000
_cell.length_b   1.000
_cell.length_c   1.000
_cell.angle_alpha   90.00
_cell.angle_beta   90.00
_cell.angle_gamma   90.00
#
_symmetry.space_group_name_H-M   'P 1'
#
loop_
_entity.id
_entity.type
_entity.pdbx_description
1 polymer ?
#
loop_
_entity_poly.entity_id
_entity_poly.type
_entity_poly.pdbx_seq_one_letter_code
_entity_poly.pdbx_strand_id
1 'polypeptide(L)'
;MSEQNQNPLTYKDIADTLSPSQSNEYASNGDRYSKAYANAMRALQERIKALESENAYLKDKISSIEGKGNSDREKWQQRLMEEVKNSGQKEKQYQNTIIDLEQEIKNLTERMMVGEEQMKIKDDQILYQINQGKTNYEQFILDRDNLCLEIEHLKNQLAAKMNEHQSSSNFVLGLERDKKLTEEENSQLRRINATLEEEVAFLRESTHQQKSSLQKSYQDFENEVNLKASEFLQTIKELEIKNKGLNEIATNQKKQIEYLKKEINDLHDYKKASLTQKIESLSSSSSRKQLSPSIEESKARRPKKSLSIKANENHVQKSRSPICETCCRRESSKTPKSSLKKPIPQKSFSKSVKINDPAPTTEEDIFSSIQSLEKEISSLGQKYKHLLQTSQEGTSDLSALRKEITETSSEIQQKSDALYELKKKHHSILREKLST
;
A
#
# COMPACT_ATOMS: atom_id res chain seq x y z
N MET A 1 -30.50 -44.72 96.09
CA MET A 1 -30.28 -43.75 97.18
C MET A 1 -31.61 -43.68 97.92
N SER A 2 -31.82 -44.48 98.96
CA SER A 2 -31.31 -44.39 100.34
C SER A 2 -31.91 -43.21 101.12
N GLU A 3 -32.33 -43.51 102.36
CA GLU A 3 -32.95 -42.69 103.44
C GLU A 3 -34.43 -43.06 103.63
N GLN A 4 -34.87 -43.86 104.62
CA GLN A 4 -34.63 -43.96 106.08
C GLN A 4 -34.99 -42.71 106.91
N ASN A 5 -35.64 -42.96 108.05
CA ASN A 5 -36.07 -42.08 109.16
C ASN A 5 -37.41 -41.34 109.00
N GLN A 6 -38.32 -41.23 109.98
CA GLN A 6 -38.23 -41.44 111.43
C GLN A 6 -39.64 -41.57 112.06
N ASN A 7 -39.78 -42.39 113.11
CA ASN A 7 -40.84 -42.33 114.13
C ASN A 7 -40.70 -41.05 114.99
N PRO A 8 -41.77 -40.61 115.69
CA PRO A 8 -41.81 -40.77 117.17
C PRO A 8 -43.21 -41.19 117.71
N LEU A 9 -43.32 -42.15 118.66
CA LEU A 9 -43.41 -41.99 120.14
C LEU A 9 -44.65 -41.18 120.62
N THR A 10 -45.73 -41.81 121.10
CA THR A 10 -46.08 -42.28 122.48
C THR A 10 -46.61 -41.22 123.46
N TYR A 11 -47.41 -41.72 124.42
CA TYR A 11 -48.07 -41.13 125.61
C TYR A 11 -49.53 -40.72 125.38
N LYS A 12 -50.50 -41.06 126.23
CA LYS A 12 -50.44 -41.33 127.67
C LYS A 12 -51.69 -42.10 128.12
N ASP A 13 -51.48 -43.14 128.92
CA ASP A 13 -52.42 -43.58 129.95
C ASP A 13 -52.82 -42.42 130.87
N ILE A 14 -53.94 -42.59 131.59
CA ILE A 14 -54.33 -42.06 132.92
C ILE A 14 -55.78 -41.54 132.89
N ALA A 15 -56.63 -42.23 133.66
CA ALA A 15 -57.73 -41.73 134.50
C ALA A 15 -58.80 -42.83 134.58
N ASP A 16 -58.62 -43.79 135.49
CA ASP A 16 -59.16 -43.74 136.86
C ASP A 16 -60.65 -44.17 136.91
N THR A 17 -60.93 -45.41 137.30
CA THR A 17 -61.15 -45.79 138.71
C THR A 17 -62.15 -44.89 139.43
N LEU A 18 -63.45 -45.10 139.20
CA LEU A 18 -64.49 -44.68 140.15
C LEU A 18 -65.54 -45.79 140.31
N SER A 19 -65.27 -46.65 141.28
CA SER A 19 -66.26 -47.44 142.01
C SER A 19 -67.32 -46.52 142.62
N PRO A 20 -68.62 -46.90 142.62
CA PRO A 20 -69.55 -46.42 143.61
C PRO A 20 -69.63 -47.44 144.75
N SER A 21 -68.80 -47.25 145.77
CA SER A 21 -69.12 -47.72 147.12
C SER A 21 -70.03 -46.69 147.76
N GLN A 22 -71.29 -47.05 148.02
CA GLN A 22 -72.11 -46.34 149.00
C GLN A 22 -72.61 -47.35 150.03
N SER A 23 -71.87 -47.39 151.13
CA SER A 23 -72.38 -47.63 152.47
C SER A 23 -73.41 -46.56 152.83
N ASN A 24 -74.53 -46.96 153.43
CA ASN A 24 -75.34 -46.05 154.23
C ASN A 24 -76.06 -46.84 155.32
N GLU A 25 -75.56 -46.75 156.54
CA GLU A 25 -76.23 -47.23 157.74
C GLU A 25 -76.31 -46.08 158.76
N TYR A 26 -77.55 -45.91 159.25
CA TYR A 26 -78.05 -45.24 160.45
C TYR A 26 -78.17 -43.71 160.56
N ALA A 27 -79.45 -43.36 160.79
CA ALA A 27 -79.94 -42.52 161.89
C ALA A 27 -79.69 -41.01 161.75
N SER A 28 -80.51 -40.10 162.22
CA SER A 28 -81.83 -40.08 162.86
C SER A 28 -82.06 -38.58 163.17
N ASN A 29 -83.31 -38.14 163.13
CA ASN A 29 -83.80 -36.88 163.71
C ASN A 29 -83.42 -35.54 163.05
N GLY A 30 -84.42 -34.88 162.44
CA GLY A 30 -84.48 -33.41 162.34
C GLY A 30 -84.90 -32.87 160.97
N ASP A 31 -86.20 -32.67 160.78
CA ASP A 31 -86.98 -32.28 159.58
C ASP A 31 -86.60 -30.97 158.83
N ARG A 32 -85.32 -30.54 158.82
CA ARG A 32 -84.87 -29.35 158.06
C ARG A 32 -83.68 -29.57 157.12
N TYR A 33 -82.95 -30.69 157.22
CA TYR A 33 -81.79 -30.98 156.35
C TYR A 33 -82.14 -31.80 155.08
N SER A 34 -83.26 -32.52 155.05
CA SER A 34 -83.72 -33.33 153.89
C SER A 34 -84.06 -32.47 152.65
N LYS A 35 -84.62 -31.27 152.85
CA LYS A 35 -84.94 -30.34 151.76
C LYS A 35 -83.70 -29.69 151.15
N ALA A 36 -82.70 -29.37 151.97
CA ALA A 36 -81.43 -28.80 151.51
C ALA A 36 -80.62 -29.82 150.71
N TYR A 37 -80.56 -31.08 151.15
CA TYR A 37 -79.90 -32.16 150.44
C TYR A 37 -80.60 -32.50 149.11
N ALA A 38 -81.94 -32.58 149.09
CA ALA A 38 -82.70 -32.80 147.86
C ALA A 38 -82.56 -31.63 146.86
N ASN A 39 -82.52 -30.38 147.36
CA ASN A 39 -82.28 -29.21 146.51
C ASN A 39 -80.83 -29.17 145.99
N ALA A 40 -79.83 -29.56 146.80
CA ALA A 40 -78.46 -29.68 146.36
C ALA A 40 -78.29 -30.78 145.30
N MET A 41 -78.93 -31.94 145.48
CA MET A 41 -78.94 -33.01 144.47
C MET A 41 -79.66 -32.59 143.19
N ARG A 42 -80.77 -31.85 143.28
CA ARG A 42 -81.48 -31.30 142.11
C ARG A 42 -80.63 -30.24 141.39
N ALA A 43 -79.98 -29.34 142.13
CA ALA A 43 -79.06 -28.34 141.58
C ALA A 43 -77.83 -29.00 140.92
N LEU A 44 -77.32 -30.09 141.50
CA LEU A 44 -76.25 -30.90 140.90
C LEU A 44 -76.75 -31.61 139.64
N GLN A 45 -77.95 -32.19 139.64
CA GLN A 45 -78.55 -32.79 138.44
C GLN A 45 -78.82 -31.76 137.33
N GLU A 46 -79.30 -30.56 137.69
CA GLU A 46 -79.47 -29.45 136.75
C GLU A 46 -78.12 -28.96 136.22
N ARG A 47 -77.08 -28.90 137.08
CA ARG A 47 -75.73 -28.55 136.67
C ARG A 47 -75.12 -29.63 135.76
N ILE A 48 -75.34 -30.90 136.03
CA ILE A 48 -74.93 -32.02 135.17
C ILE A 48 -75.62 -31.89 133.82
N LYS A 49 -76.94 -31.69 133.77
CA LYS A 49 -77.67 -31.47 132.50
C LYS A 49 -77.18 -30.23 131.74
N ALA A 50 -76.89 -29.13 132.44
CA ALA A 50 -76.33 -27.93 131.84
C ALA A 50 -74.94 -28.21 131.24
N LEU A 51 -74.07 -28.91 131.98
CA LEU A 51 -72.75 -29.33 131.51
C LEU A 51 -72.83 -30.34 130.35
N GLU A 52 -73.79 -31.26 130.35
CA GLU A 52 -74.04 -32.19 129.25
C GLU A 52 -74.49 -31.44 127.99
N SER A 53 -75.38 -30.45 128.13
CA SER A 53 -75.82 -29.61 127.01
C SER A 53 -74.69 -28.70 126.48
N GLU A 54 -73.86 -28.16 127.37
CA GLU A 54 -72.68 -27.38 127.01
C GLU A 54 -71.63 -28.25 126.32
N ASN A 55 -71.40 -29.47 126.80
CA ASN A 55 -70.48 -30.42 126.17
C ASN A 55 -71.01 -30.88 124.79
N ALA A 56 -72.31 -31.12 124.64
CA ALA A 56 -72.93 -31.40 123.35
C ALA A 56 -72.76 -30.22 122.37
N TYR A 57 -73.00 -28.99 122.84
CA TYR A 57 -72.78 -27.77 122.05
C TYR A 57 -71.30 -27.58 121.67
N LEU A 58 -70.37 -27.80 122.60
CA LEU A 58 -68.93 -27.69 122.32
C LEU A 58 -68.46 -28.76 121.34
N LYS A 59 -68.97 -30.00 121.43
CA LYS A 59 -68.70 -31.06 120.45
C LYS A 59 -69.21 -30.71 119.06
N ASP A 60 -70.43 -30.15 118.96
CA ASP A 60 -70.98 -29.69 117.69
C ASP A 60 -70.18 -28.51 117.11
N LYS A 61 -69.77 -27.57 117.97
CA LYS A 61 -68.90 -26.45 117.59
C LYS A 61 -67.53 -26.91 117.11
N ILE A 62 -66.89 -27.87 117.80
CA ILE A 62 -65.63 -28.49 117.36
C ILE A 62 -65.83 -29.17 116.01
N SER A 63 -66.90 -29.97 115.86
CA SER A 63 -67.21 -30.66 114.60
C SER A 63 -67.45 -29.68 113.44
N SER A 64 -68.12 -28.55 113.69
CA SER A 64 -68.33 -27.49 112.71
C SER A 64 -67.03 -26.78 112.33
N ILE A 65 -66.16 -26.48 113.31
CA ILE A 65 -64.85 -25.86 113.07
C ILE A 65 -63.94 -26.81 112.30
N GLU A 66 -63.88 -28.08 112.69
CA GLU A 66 -63.12 -29.12 111.99
C GLU A 66 -63.65 -29.36 110.57
N GLY A 67 -64.98 -29.37 110.39
CA GLY A 67 -65.62 -29.47 109.07
C GLY A 67 -65.24 -28.29 108.16
N LYS A 68 -65.24 -27.06 108.68
CA LYS A 68 -64.78 -25.87 107.94
C LYS A 68 -63.29 -25.92 107.63
N GLY A 69 -62.46 -26.25 108.62
CA GLY A 69 -61.01 -26.37 108.46
C GLY A 69 -60.61 -27.45 107.46
N ASN A 70 -61.31 -28.59 107.47
CA ASN A 70 -61.12 -29.66 106.50
C ASN A 70 -61.57 -29.23 105.09
N SER A 71 -62.72 -28.55 104.97
CA SER A 71 -63.18 -28.03 103.68
C SER A 71 -62.22 -26.99 103.09
N ASP A 72 -61.70 -26.08 103.89
CA ASP A 72 -60.74 -25.08 103.42
C ASP A 72 -59.39 -25.72 103.07
N ARG A 73 -58.93 -26.69 103.86
CA ARG A 73 -57.74 -27.49 103.53
C ARG A 73 -57.92 -28.21 102.19
N GLU A 74 -59.06 -28.84 101.97
CA GLU A 74 -59.37 -29.53 100.71
C GLU A 74 -59.39 -28.56 99.53
N LYS A 75 -60.01 -27.38 99.66
CA LYS A 75 -59.97 -26.33 98.61
C LYS A 75 -58.54 -25.87 98.31
N TRP A 76 -57.72 -25.68 99.34
CA TRP A 76 -56.32 -25.31 99.16
C TRP A 76 -55.52 -26.41 98.47
N GLN A 77 -55.72 -27.67 98.84
CA GLN A 77 -55.10 -28.82 98.18
C GLN A 77 -55.54 -28.93 96.71
N GLN A 78 -56.83 -28.74 96.41
CA GLN A 78 -57.34 -28.73 95.04
C GLN A 78 -56.71 -27.61 94.21
N ARG A 79 -56.68 -26.37 94.72
CA ARG A 79 -56.03 -25.24 94.03
C ARG A 79 -54.55 -25.48 93.77
N LEU A 80 -53.82 -26.03 94.75
CA LEU A 80 -52.41 -26.36 94.59
C LEU A 80 -52.20 -27.41 93.50
N MET A 81 -53.02 -28.47 93.50
CA MET A 81 -52.94 -29.52 92.46
C MET A 81 -53.28 -28.99 91.07
N GLU A 82 -54.26 -28.09 90.95
CA GLU A 82 -54.59 -27.41 89.70
C GLU A 82 -53.46 -26.48 89.25
N GLU A 83 -52.85 -25.73 90.16
CA GLU A 83 -51.72 -24.84 89.85
C GLU A 83 -50.49 -25.63 89.38
N VAL A 84 -50.15 -26.73 90.06
CA VAL A 84 -49.08 -27.63 89.63
C VAL A 84 -49.38 -28.24 88.26
N LYS A 85 -50.63 -28.67 88.02
CA LYS A 85 -51.05 -29.20 86.70
C LYS A 85 -50.94 -28.14 85.61
N ASN A 86 -51.43 -26.92 85.88
CA ASN A 86 -51.38 -25.80 84.93
C ASN A 86 -49.94 -25.36 84.66
N SER A 87 -49.09 -25.33 85.69
CA SER A 87 -47.66 -25.05 85.56
C SER A 87 -46.96 -26.10 84.70
N GLY A 88 -47.24 -27.40 84.94
CA GLY A 88 -46.69 -28.48 84.11
C GLY A 88 -47.19 -28.44 82.67
N GLN A 89 -48.41 -27.98 82.42
CA GLN A 89 -48.90 -27.75 81.05
C GLN A 89 -48.18 -26.57 80.37
N LYS A 90 -47.97 -25.45 81.07
CA LYS A 90 -47.20 -24.30 80.55
C LYS A 90 -45.75 -24.68 80.27
N GLU A 91 -45.11 -25.43 81.16
CA GLU A 91 -43.75 -25.92 80.97
C GLU A 91 -43.65 -26.79 79.71
N LYS A 92 -44.57 -27.72 79.49
CA LYS A 92 -44.64 -28.52 78.26
C LYS A 92 -44.84 -27.65 77.01
N GLN A 93 -45.67 -26.61 77.10
CA GLN A 93 -45.85 -25.66 76.00
C GLN A 93 -44.54 -24.94 75.68
N TYR A 94 -43.83 -24.42 76.69
CA TYR A 94 -42.54 -23.77 76.49
C TYR A 94 -41.48 -24.72 75.95
N GLN A 95 -41.42 -25.96 76.42
CA GLN A 95 -40.52 -26.98 75.89
C GLN A 95 -40.79 -27.26 74.40
N ASN A 96 -42.06 -27.39 74.01
CA ASN A 96 -42.43 -27.56 72.61
C ASN A 96 -42.03 -26.34 71.77
N THR A 97 -42.28 -25.12 72.27
CA THR A 97 -41.85 -23.89 71.57
C THR A 97 -40.33 -23.81 71.42
N ILE A 98 -39.56 -24.23 72.41
CA ILE A 98 -38.09 -24.28 72.32
C ILE A 98 -37.67 -25.26 71.22
N ILE A 99 -38.24 -26.46 71.17
CA ILE A 99 -37.95 -27.46 70.13
C ILE A 99 -38.27 -26.92 68.73
N ASP A 100 -39.42 -26.28 68.57
CA ASP A 100 -39.84 -25.67 67.29
C ASP A 100 -38.84 -24.58 66.86
N LEU A 101 -38.42 -23.72 67.78
CA LEU A 101 -37.44 -22.65 67.51
C LEU A 101 -36.04 -23.21 67.21
N GLU A 102 -35.58 -24.25 67.92
CA GLU A 102 -34.30 -24.92 67.65
C GLU A 102 -34.29 -25.55 66.25
N GLN A 103 -35.40 -26.18 65.85
CA GLN A 103 -35.54 -26.73 64.51
C GLN A 103 -35.60 -25.62 63.45
N GLU A 104 -36.25 -24.49 63.73
CA GLU A 104 -36.25 -23.34 62.82
C GLU A 104 -34.84 -22.74 62.64
N ILE A 105 -34.08 -22.57 63.74
CA ILE A 105 -32.68 -22.12 63.69
C ILE A 105 -31.83 -23.08 62.86
N LYS A 106 -31.99 -24.39 63.03
CA LYS A 106 -31.30 -25.39 62.23
C LYS A 106 -31.63 -25.25 60.74
N ASN A 107 -32.91 -25.14 60.40
CA ASN A 107 -33.38 -24.97 59.02
C ASN A 107 -32.88 -23.64 58.40
N LEU A 108 -32.78 -22.57 59.19
CA LEU A 108 -32.23 -21.29 58.75
C LEU A 108 -30.72 -21.39 58.52
N THR A 109 -29.99 -22.07 59.39
CA THR A 109 -28.54 -22.29 59.26
C THR A 109 -28.21 -23.10 58.02
N GLU A 110 -28.96 -24.18 57.75
CA GLU A 110 -28.81 -24.97 56.53
C GLU A 110 -29.09 -24.14 55.28
N ARG A 111 -30.16 -23.33 55.27
CA ARG A 111 -30.46 -22.41 54.17
C ARG A 111 -29.36 -21.37 53.96
N MET A 112 -28.78 -20.85 55.03
CA MET A 112 -27.67 -19.90 54.96
C MET A 112 -26.43 -20.54 54.33
N MET A 113 -26.03 -21.74 54.75
CA MET A 113 -24.90 -22.47 54.15
C MET A 113 -25.10 -22.74 52.66
N VAL A 114 -26.31 -23.16 52.25
CA VAL A 114 -26.64 -23.35 50.83
C VAL A 114 -26.55 -22.02 50.07
N GLY A 115 -27.01 -20.93 50.67
CA GLY A 115 -26.90 -19.58 50.08
C GLY A 115 -25.45 -19.13 49.90
N GLU A 116 -24.58 -19.36 50.88
CA GLU A 116 -23.15 -19.05 50.81
C GLU A 116 -22.45 -19.85 49.71
N GLU A 117 -22.76 -21.15 49.58
CA GLU A 117 -22.22 -21.99 48.52
C GLU A 117 -22.69 -21.52 47.13
N GLN A 118 -23.96 -21.15 46.98
CA GLN A 118 -24.48 -20.59 45.74
C GLN A 118 -23.82 -19.27 45.36
N MET A 119 -23.59 -18.37 46.34
CA MET A 119 -22.85 -17.13 46.09
C MET A 119 -21.43 -17.42 45.61
N LYS A 120 -20.72 -18.35 46.26
CA LYS A 120 -19.37 -18.74 45.86
C LYS A 120 -19.33 -19.30 44.43
N ILE A 121 -20.29 -20.15 44.06
CA ILE A 121 -20.41 -20.67 42.69
C ILE A 121 -20.63 -19.52 41.69
N LYS A 122 -21.42 -18.50 42.05
CA LYS A 122 -21.65 -17.34 41.19
C LYS A 122 -20.42 -16.46 41.05
N ASP A 123 -19.67 -16.24 42.13
CA ASP A 123 -18.40 -15.50 42.08
C ASP A 123 -17.37 -16.21 41.20
N ASP A 124 -17.24 -17.54 41.32
CA ASP A 124 -16.36 -18.35 40.47
C ASP A 124 -16.77 -18.28 38.99
N GLN A 125 -18.09 -18.28 38.69
CA GLN A 125 -18.61 -18.11 37.33
C GLN A 125 -18.27 -16.73 36.76
N ILE A 126 -18.40 -15.66 37.55
CA ILE A 126 -18.05 -14.30 37.14
C ILE A 126 -16.54 -14.21 36.88
N LEU A 127 -15.71 -14.75 37.77
CA LEU A 127 -14.25 -14.75 37.61
C LEU A 127 -13.81 -15.52 36.36
N TYR A 128 -14.46 -16.66 36.07
CA TYR A 128 -14.22 -17.42 34.86
C TYR A 128 -14.57 -16.61 33.60
N GLN A 129 -15.70 -15.91 33.58
CA GLN A 129 -16.10 -15.07 32.44
C GLN A 129 -15.15 -13.88 32.25
N ILE A 130 -14.69 -13.26 33.33
CA ILE A 130 -13.68 -12.18 33.28
C ILE A 130 -12.38 -12.71 32.65
N ASN A 131 -11.91 -13.89 33.10
CA ASN A 131 -10.70 -14.51 32.56
C ASN A 131 -10.85 -14.88 31.09
N GLN A 132 -11.99 -15.45 30.67
CA GLN A 132 -12.26 -15.69 29.25
C GLN A 132 -12.25 -14.38 28.45
N GLY A 133 -12.88 -13.32 28.96
CA GLY A 133 -12.88 -12.00 28.32
C GLY A 133 -11.46 -11.47 28.12
N LYS A 134 -10.60 -11.65 29.13
CA LYS A 134 -9.18 -11.26 29.05
C LYS A 134 -8.42 -12.07 28.00
N THR A 135 -8.55 -13.40 27.99
CA THR A 135 -7.90 -14.26 26.98
C THR A 135 -8.37 -13.93 25.57
N ASN A 136 -9.67 -13.69 25.37
CA ASN A 136 -10.21 -13.30 24.06
C ASN A 136 -9.66 -11.94 23.60
N TYR A 137 -9.50 -10.99 24.53
CA TYR A 137 -8.93 -9.68 24.22
C TYR A 137 -7.43 -9.76 23.88
N GLU A 138 -6.66 -10.59 24.60
CA GLU A 138 -5.26 -10.87 24.28
C GLU A 138 -5.12 -11.50 22.88
N GLN A 139 -5.99 -12.46 22.55
CA GLN A 139 -6.04 -13.05 21.21
C GLN A 139 -6.37 -12.01 20.13
N PHE A 140 -7.35 -11.14 20.38
CA PHE A 140 -7.69 -10.05 19.46
C PHE A 140 -6.51 -9.11 19.20
N ILE A 141 -5.72 -8.77 20.22
CA ILE A 141 -4.51 -7.96 20.06
C ILE A 141 -3.50 -8.67 19.16
N LEU A 142 -3.25 -9.97 19.40
CA LEU A 142 -2.33 -10.76 18.59
C LEU A 142 -2.78 -10.83 17.12
N ASP A 143 -4.07 -11.08 16.88
CA ASP A 143 -4.63 -11.15 15.53
C ASP A 143 -4.54 -9.80 14.81
N ARG A 144 -4.81 -8.70 15.51
CA ARG A 144 -4.65 -7.34 14.98
C ARG A 144 -3.19 -7.06 14.58
N ASP A 145 -2.24 -7.41 15.44
CA ASP A 145 -0.82 -7.17 15.19
C ASP A 145 -0.30 -8.05 14.03
N ASN A 146 -0.77 -9.30 13.94
CA ASN A 146 -0.50 -10.19 12.81
C ASN A 146 -1.03 -9.61 11.49
N LEU A 147 -2.27 -9.11 11.46
CA LEU A 147 -2.84 -8.46 10.29
C LEU A 147 -2.06 -7.18 9.90
N CYS A 148 -1.57 -6.41 10.88
CA CYS A 148 -0.73 -5.26 10.60
C CYS A 148 0.59 -5.66 9.92
N LEU A 149 1.24 -6.71 10.41
CA LEU A 149 2.45 -7.26 9.80
C LEU A 149 2.20 -7.78 8.38
N GLU A 150 1.06 -8.45 8.14
CA GLU A 150 0.68 -8.92 6.80
C GLU A 150 0.42 -7.75 5.84
N ILE A 151 -0.28 -6.70 6.29
CA ILE A 151 -0.50 -5.48 5.52
C ILE A 151 0.84 -4.81 5.17
N GLU A 152 1.78 -4.73 6.11
CA GLU A 152 3.11 -4.17 5.87
C GLU A 152 3.91 -5.01 4.87
N HIS A 153 3.85 -6.33 4.99
CA HIS A 153 4.48 -7.25 4.05
C HIS A 153 3.94 -7.09 2.63
N LEU A 154 2.62 -7.03 2.46
CA LEU A 154 1.97 -6.82 1.16
C LEU A 154 2.28 -5.44 0.56
N LYS A 155 2.35 -4.38 1.39
CA LYS A 155 2.79 -3.05 0.95
C LYS A 155 4.23 -3.08 0.44
N ASN A 156 5.12 -3.79 1.13
CA ASN A 156 6.52 -3.94 0.71
C ASN A 156 6.64 -4.73 -0.60
N GLN A 157 5.87 -5.81 -0.77
CA GLN A 157 5.81 -6.54 -2.04
C GLN A 157 5.28 -5.67 -3.19
N LEU A 158 4.22 -4.89 -2.95
CA LEU A 158 3.66 -3.98 -3.95
C LEU A 158 4.67 -2.90 -4.35
N ALA A 159 5.38 -2.31 -3.37
CA ALA A 159 6.43 -1.34 -3.65
C ALA A 159 7.58 -1.93 -4.47
N ALA A 160 8.00 -3.16 -4.17
CA ALA A 160 9.00 -3.87 -4.97
C ALA A 160 8.52 -4.10 -6.41
N LYS A 161 7.26 -4.53 -6.60
CA LYS A 161 6.66 -4.72 -7.93
C LYS A 161 6.53 -3.42 -8.73
N MET A 162 6.19 -2.31 -8.05
CA MET A 162 6.14 -0.99 -8.67
C MET A 162 7.53 -0.52 -9.12
N ASN A 163 8.57 -0.75 -8.30
CA ASN A 163 9.96 -0.44 -8.66
C ASN A 163 10.47 -1.32 -9.82
N GLU A 164 10.14 -2.61 -9.84
CA GLU A 164 10.41 -3.50 -10.97
C GLU A 164 9.76 -2.96 -12.24
N HIS A 165 8.47 -2.64 -12.19
CA HIS A 165 7.73 -2.09 -13.33
C HIS A 165 8.32 -0.76 -13.80
N GLN A 166 8.72 0.12 -12.90
CA GLN A 166 9.36 1.39 -13.24
C GLN A 166 10.73 1.15 -13.92
N SER A 167 11.51 0.20 -13.43
CA SER A 167 12.79 -0.18 -14.03
C SER A 167 12.61 -0.78 -15.42
N SER A 168 11.64 -1.69 -15.59
CA SER A 168 11.27 -2.26 -16.89
C SER A 168 10.74 -1.19 -17.85
N SER A 169 9.93 -0.25 -17.38
CA SER A 169 9.43 0.87 -18.17
C SER A 169 10.57 1.77 -18.66
N ASN A 170 11.51 2.13 -17.78
CA ASN A 170 12.70 2.89 -18.15
C ASN A 170 13.57 2.15 -19.17
N PHE A 171 13.70 0.83 -19.02
CA PHE A 171 14.42 -0.02 -19.97
C PHE A 171 13.75 -0.03 -21.35
N VAL A 172 12.42 -0.18 -21.41
CA VAL A 172 11.64 -0.12 -22.66
C VAL A 172 11.78 1.25 -23.33
N LEU A 173 11.73 2.35 -22.57
CA LEU A 173 11.96 3.70 -23.10
C LEU A 173 13.39 3.85 -23.68
N GLY A 174 14.38 3.21 -23.05
CA GLY A 174 15.75 3.12 -23.59
C GLY A 174 15.79 2.40 -24.93
N LEU A 175 15.19 1.20 -25.02
CA LEU A 175 15.11 0.45 -26.26
C LEU A 175 14.36 1.20 -27.38
N GLU A 176 13.30 1.93 -27.03
CA GLU A 176 12.55 2.72 -28.00
C GLU A 176 13.35 3.91 -28.53
N ARG A 177 14.19 4.53 -27.69
CA ARG A 177 15.15 5.54 -28.12
C ARG A 177 16.21 4.95 -29.07
N ASP A 178 16.77 3.80 -28.74
CA ASP A 178 17.79 3.14 -29.56
C ASP A 178 17.22 2.69 -30.91
N LYS A 179 15.97 2.19 -30.91
CA LYS A 179 15.22 1.90 -32.14
C LYS A 179 15.08 3.15 -33.02
N LYS A 180 14.72 4.30 -32.46
CA LYS A 180 14.62 5.56 -33.23
C LYS A 180 15.95 6.01 -33.81
N LEU A 181 17.04 5.87 -33.04
CA LEU A 181 18.39 6.20 -33.52
C LEU A 181 18.81 5.30 -34.69
N THR A 182 18.61 3.99 -34.56
CA THR A 182 18.93 3.02 -35.63
C THR A 182 18.04 3.17 -36.87
N GLU A 183 16.78 3.58 -36.71
CA GLU A 183 15.91 3.94 -37.83
C GLU A 183 16.40 5.19 -38.58
N GLU A 184 16.86 6.23 -37.86
CA GLU A 184 17.45 7.42 -38.46
C GLU A 184 18.78 7.11 -39.17
N GLU A 185 19.67 6.31 -38.56
CA GLU A 185 20.91 5.84 -39.20
C GLU A 185 20.62 5.08 -40.50
N ASN A 186 19.63 4.17 -40.48
CA ASN A 186 19.19 3.46 -41.69
C ASN A 186 18.62 4.42 -42.76
N SER A 187 17.85 5.43 -42.35
CA SER A 187 17.35 6.47 -43.25
C SER A 187 18.48 7.27 -43.91
N GLN A 188 19.54 7.59 -43.15
CA GLN A 188 20.73 8.25 -43.69
C GLN A 188 21.50 7.35 -44.65
N LEU A 189 21.69 6.07 -44.32
CA LEU A 189 22.35 5.12 -45.22
C LEU A 189 21.58 4.94 -46.53
N ARG A 190 20.23 4.90 -46.50
CA ARG A 190 19.42 4.87 -47.73
C ARG A 190 19.60 6.12 -48.57
N ARG A 191 19.66 7.30 -47.95
CA ARG A 191 19.95 8.57 -48.66
C ARG A 191 21.32 8.53 -49.33
N ILE A 192 22.37 8.10 -48.61
CA ILE A 192 23.72 7.98 -49.15
C ILE A 192 23.76 6.98 -50.31
N ASN A 193 23.13 5.81 -50.16
CA ASN A 193 23.08 4.80 -51.23
C ASN A 193 22.37 5.34 -52.48
N ALA A 194 21.27 6.07 -52.34
CA ALA A 194 20.58 6.69 -53.48
C ALA A 194 21.49 7.69 -54.20
N THR A 195 22.21 8.55 -53.47
CA THR A 195 23.18 9.49 -54.06
C THR A 195 24.34 8.77 -54.76
N LEU A 196 24.85 7.68 -54.19
CA LEU A 196 25.90 6.88 -54.82
C LEU A 196 25.39 6.15 -56.08
N GLU A 197 24.15 5.68 -56.08
CA GLU A 197 23.52 5.08 -57.28
C GLU A 197 23.38 6.10 -58.41
N GLU A 198 22.97 7.34 -58.10
CA GLU A 198 22.93 8.45 -59.05
C GLU A 198 24.33 8.79 -59.59
N GLU A 199 25.36 8.83 -58.73
CA GLU A 199 26.74 9.07 -59.16
C GLU A 199 27.26 7.94 -60.07
N VAL A 200 26.99 6.68 -59.73
CA VAL A 200 27.33 5.53 -60.58
C VAL A 200 26.61 5.60 -61.91
N ALA A 201 25.33 5.98 -61.94
CA ALA A 201 24.57 6.18 -63.17
C ALA A 201 25.18 7.29 -64.03
N PHE A 202 25.50 8.44 -63.44
CA PHE A 202 26.17 9.55 -64.11
C PHE A 202 27.53 9.14 -64.71
N LEU A 203 28.36 8.42 -63.95
CA LEU A 203 29.66 7.95 -64.43
C LEU A 203 29.53 6.95 -65.58
N ARG A 204 28.52 6.07 -65.53
CA ARG A 204 28.20 5.15 -66.63
C ARG A 204 27.78 5.91 -67.88
N GLU A 205 26.89 6.90 -67.74
CA GLU A 205 26.43 7.74 -68.84
C GLU A 205 27.58 8.57 -69.43
N SER A 206 28.39 9.23 -68.59
CA SER A 206 29.58 9.97 -69.01
C SER A 206 30.57 9.09 -69.79
N THR A 207 30.85 7.88 -69.29
CA THR A 207 31.70 6.90 -69.98
C THR A 207 31.08 6.47 -71.32
N HIS A 208 29.76 6.28 -71.38
CA HIS A 208 29.06 5.93 -72.62
C HIS A 208 29.13 7.08 -73.64
N GLN A 209 28.92 8.32 -73.22
CA GLN A 209 29.05 9.52 -74.06
C GLN A 209 30.48 9.68 -74.60
N GLN A 210 31.50 9.45 -73.77
CA GLN A 210 32.91 9.47 -74.20
C GLN A 210 33.19 8.38 -75.24
N LYS A 211 32.73 7.14 -75.00
CA LYS A 211 32.87 6.04 -75.97
C LYS A 211 32.18 6.35 -77.29
N SER A 212 30.94 6.86 -77.24
CA SER A 212 30.19 7.25 -78.43
C SER A 212 30.88 8.38 -79.20
N SER A 213 31.41 9.39 -78.50
CA SER A 213 32.16 10.49 -79.10
C SER A 213 33.46 10.01 -79.77
N LEU A 214 34.22 9.12 -79.11
CA LEU A 214 35.41 8.50 -79.67
C LEU A 214 35.09 7.61 -80.89
N GLN A 215 34.02 6.82 -80.82
CA GLN A 215 33.56 6.00 -81.94
C GLN A 215 33.17 6.87 -83.14
N LYS A 216 32.46 7.98 -82.90
CA LYS A 216 32.13 8.94 -83.96
C LYS A 216 33.39 9.56 -84.58
N SER A 217 34.33 10.01 -83.75
CA SER A 217 35.62 10.54 -84.23
C SER A 217 36.40 9.50 -85.03
N TYR A 218 36.41 8.24 -84.61
CA TYR A 218 37.03 7.15 -85.35
C TYR A 218 36.37 6.95 -86.72
N GLN A 219 35.04 6.97 -86.77
CA GLN A 219 34.28 6.88 -88.01
C GLN A 219 34.59 8.06 -88.95
N ASP A 220 34.70 9.28 -88.41
CA ASP A 220 35.06 10.47 -89.18
C ASP A 220 36.47 10.35 -89.78
N PHE A 221 37.45 9.87 -89.00
CA PHE A 221 38.81 9.59 -89.50
C PHE A 221 38.82 8.49 -90.56
N GLU A 222 38.06 7.40 -90.36
CA GLU A 222 37.94 6.32 -91.33
C GLU A 222 37.35 6.84 -92.66
N ASN A 223 36.32 7.68 -92.58
CA ASN A 223 35.73 8.34 -93.74
C ASN A 223 36.73 9.27 -94.45
N GLU A 224 37.52 10.05 -93.71
CA GLU A 224 38.56 10.93 -94.27
C GLU A 224 39.68 10.14 -94.94
N VAL A 225 40.15 9.06 -94.32
CA VAL A 225 41.16 8.16 -94.90
C VAL A 225 40.64 7.52 -96.17
N ASN A 226 39.39 7.04 -96.17
CA ASN A 226 38.76 6.46 -97.36
C ASN A 226 38.60 7.50 -98.47
N LEU A 227 38.21 8.73 -98.14
CA LEU A 227 38.14 9.84 -99.09
C LEU A 227 39.52 10.11 -99.70
N LYS A 228 40.57 10.29 -98.88
CA LYS A 228 41.95 10.51 -99.36
C LYS A 228 42.47 9.36 -100.20
N ALA A 229 42.19 8.12 -99.82
CA ALA A 229 42.54 6.94 -100.60
C ALA A 229 41.86 6.98 -101.98
N SER A 230 40.58 7.35 -102.05
CA SER A 230 39.86 7.51 -103.32
C SER A 230 40.44 8.63 -104.20
N GLU A 231 40.79 9.79 -103.61
CA GLU A 231 41.45 10.91 -104.29
C GLU A 231 42.80 10.49 -104.86
N PHE A 232 43.64 9.77 -104.09
CA PHE A 232 44.92 9.26 -104.57
C PHE A 232 44.75 8.26 -105.69
N LEU A 233 43.79 7.34 -105.59
CA LEU A 233 43.52 6.34 -106.61
C LEU A 233 43.04 7.00 -107.91
N GLN A 234 42.26 8.07 -107.83
CA GLN A 234 41.89 8.89 -108.98
C GLN A 234 43.10 9.62 -109.57
N THR A 235 43.95 10.22 -108.74
CA THR A 235 45.18 10.89 -109.18
C THR A 235 46.13 9.92 -109.88
N ILE A 236 46.27 8.69 -109.38
CA ILE A 236 47.05 7.62 -110.01
C ILE A 236 46.48 7.31 -111.39
N LYS A 237 45.17 7.12 -111.52
CA LYS A 237 44.52 6.87 -112.82
C LYS A 237 44.77 8.01 -113.81
N GLU A 238 44.68 9.27 -113.37
CA GLU A 238 44.98 10.43 -114.21
C GLU A 238 46.46 10.45 -114.67
N LEU A 239 47.39 10.13 -113.78
CA LEU A 239 48.81 10.02 -114.11
C LEU A 239 49.10 8.85 -115.05
N GLU A 240 48.44 7.70 -114.88
CA GLU A 240 48.54 6.56 -115.80
C GLU A 240 48.05 6.93 -117.21
N ILE A 241 46.94 7.66 -117.33
CA ILE A 241 46.43 8.16 -118.61
C ILE A 241 47.44 9.13 -119.23
N LYS A 242 47.97 10.09 -118.46
CA LYS A 242 49.00 11.03 -118.94
C LYS A 242 50.27 10.29 -119.39
N ASN A 243 50.71 9.28 -118.64
CA ASN A 243 51.90 8.50 -118.97
C ASN A 243 51.70 7.65 -120.24
N LYS A 244 50.52 7.05 -120.42
CA LYS A 244 50.13 6.40 -121.69
C LYS A 244 50.19 7.38 -122.86
N GLY A 245 49.60 8.57 -122.71
CA GLY A 245 49.65 9.62 -123.73
C GLY A 245 51.08 10.09 -124.05
N LEU A 246 51.92 10.25 -123.04
CA LEU A 246 53.35 10.59 -123.22
C LEU A 246 54.11 9.47 -123.94
N ASN A 247 53.85 8.21 -123.62
CA ASN A 247 54.45 7.07 -124.31
C ASN A 247 53.98 6.97 -125.78
N GLU A 248 52.72 7.26 -126.08
CA GLU A 248 52.22 7.37 -127.45
C GLU A 248 52.93 8.50 -128.22
N ILE A 249 53.10 9.66 -127.61
CA ILE A 249 53.89 10.75 -128.19
C ILE A 249 55.34 10.32 -128.41
N ALA A 250 55.98 9.69 -127.43
CA ALA A 250 57.36 9.22 -127.53
C ALA A 250 57.54 8.16 -128.63
N THR A 251 56.59 7.23 -128.77
CA THR A 251 56.61 6.23 -129.85
C THR A 251 56.37 6.85 -131.22
N ASN A 252 55.47 7.83 -131.34
CA ASN A 252 55.27 8.59 -132.57
C ASN A 252 56.50 9.41 -132.95
N GLN A 253 57.12 10.10 -132.00
CA GLN A 253 58.40 10.79 -132.20
C GLN A 253 59.49 9.82 -132.62
N LYS A 254 59.56 8.63 -132.02
CA LYS A 254 60.52 7.59 -132.43
C LYS A 254 60.29 7.14 -133.87
N LYS A 255 59.03 6.91 -134.29
CA LYS A 255 58.67 6.61 -135.68
C LYS A 255 59.04 7.74 -136.62
N GLN A 256 58.79 8.98 -136.23
CA GLN A 256 59.16 10.16 -137.01
C GLN A 256 60.68 10.28 -137.14
N ILE A 257 61.42 10.03 -136.06
CA ILE A 257 62.88 9.97 -136.08
C ILE A 257 63.36 8.83 -137.00
N GLU A 258 62.75 7.65 -136.96
CA GLU A 258 63.07 6.54 -137.87
C GLU A 258 62.76 6.89 -139.33
N TYR A 259 61.62 7.54 -139.60
CA TYR A 259 61.26 8.03 -140.92
C TYR A 259 62.28 9.04 -141.43
N LEU A 260 62.59 10.07 -140.63
CA LEU A 260 63.61 11.07 -140.97
C LEU A 260 65.00 10.46 -141.10
N LYS A 261 65.37 9.48 -140.27
CA LYS A 261 66.62 8.73 -140.43
C LYS A 261 66.65 7.98 -141.74
N LYS A 262 65.55 7.32 -142.11
CA LYS A 262 65.42 6.62 -143.39
C LYS A 262 65.52 7.60 -144.56
N GLU A 263 64.82 8.73 -144.49
CA GLU A 263 64.89 9.80 -145.50
C GLU A 263 66.29 10.41 -145.60
N ILE A 264 66.97 10.66 -144.48
CA ILE A 264 68.38 11.07 -144.46
C ILE A 264 69.27 9.99 -145.06
N ASN A 265 69.01 8.71 -144.78
CA ASN A 265 69.79 7.61 -145.32
C ASN A 265 69.56 7.44 -146.82
N ASP A 266 68.32 7.60 -147.29
CA ASP A 266 67.96 7.60 -148.71
C ASP A 266 68.59 8.81 -149.42
N LEU A 267 68.59 9.99 -148.81
CA LEU A 267 69.33 11.17 -149.29
C LEU A 267 70.84 10.97 -149.26
N HIS A 268 71.37 10.28 -148.24
CA HIS A 268 72.78 9.97 -148.12
C HIS A 268 73.19 8.93 -149.14
N ASP A 269 72.37 7.92 -149.44
CA ASP A 269 72.59 6.91 -150.47
C ASP A 269 72.40 7.49 -151.87
N TYR A 270 71.46 8.42 -152.06
CA TYR A 270 71.36 9.24 -153.27
C TYR A 270 72.62 10.10 -153.45
N LYS A 271 73.13 10.68 -152.36
CA LYS A 271 74.38 11.45 -152.35
C LYS A 271 75.60 10.54 -152.58
N LYS A 272 75.64 9.32 -152.03
CA LYS A 272 76.73 8.35 -152.20
C LYS A 272 76.75 7.75 -153.62
N ALA A 273 75.58 7.53 -154.22
CA ALA A 273 75.44 7.13 -155.62
C ALA A 273 75.74 8.28 -156.60
N SER A 274 75.55 9.53 -156.17
CA SER A 274 75.89 10.74 -156.94
C SER A 274 77.37 11.19 -156.80
N LEU A 275 78.14 10.68 -155.84
CA LEU A 275 79.51 11.15 -155.51
C LEU A 275 80.65 10.15 -155.84
N THR A 276 80.39 9.08 -156.59
CA THR A 276 81.46 8.24 -157.19
C THR A 276 81.87 8.70 -158.59
N GLN A 277 81.46 9.90 -159.01
CA GLN A 277 81.81 10.50 -160.30
C GLN A 277 82.06 12.01 -160.19
N LYS A 278 82.99 12.46 -159.32
CA LYS A 278 83.83 13.67 -159.46
C LYS A 278 84.56 14.02 -158.16
N ILE A 279 85.90 13.99 -158.23
CA ILE A 279 86.85 15.00 -157.72
C ILE A 279 86.92 15.11 -156.18
N GLU A 280 87.97 14.69 -155.46
CA GLU A 280 89.41 15.02 -155.60
C GLU A 280 89.72 16.53 -155.47
N SER A 281 89.49 17.17 -154.31
CA SER A 281 90.21 18.41 -153.90
C SER A 281 89.70 19.07 -152.59
N LEU A 282 90.63 19.31 -151.64
CA LEU A 282 90.75 20.43 -150.67
C LEU A 282 89.70 20.52 -149.53
N SER A 283 90.03 20.43 -148.24
CA SER A 283 90.88 21.26 -147.36
C SER A 283 90.45 22.73 -147.18
N SER A 284 90.15 23.07 -145.91
CA SER A 284 90.37 24.33 -145.16
C SER A 284 89.44 25.57 -145.29
N SER A 285 88.93 25.96 -144.10
CA SER A 285 88.81 27.31 -143.49
C SER A 285 87.63 28.26 -143.81
N SER A 286 86.97 28.78 -142.74
CA SER A 286 86.97 30.21 -142.36
C SER A 286 85.64 30.79 -141.79
N SER A 287 85.66 31.10 -140.48
CA SER A 287 85.26 32.37 -139.82
C SER A 287 83.79 32.84 -139.55
N ARG A 288 83.58 33.26 -138.28
CA ARG A 288 82.79 34.41 -137.71
C ARG A 288 81.25 34.38 -137.83
N LYS A 289 80.41 34.85 -136.88
CA LYS A 289 80.50 35.78 -135.71
C LYS A 289 79.18 35.74 -134.90
N GLN A 290 79.25 35.87 -133.55
CA GLN A 290 78.37 36.65 -132.61
C GLN A 290 76.83 36.40 -132.57
N LEU A 291 76.05 36.53 -131.48
CA LEU A 291 76.06 37.27 -130.20
C LEU A 291 75.26 36.50 -129.11
N SER A 292 75.66 36.72 -127.85
CA SER A 292 75.03 36.44 -126.53
C SER A 292 73.78 37.34 -126.28
N PRO A 293 73.18 37.47 -125.06
CA PRO A 293 73.50 36.88 -123.73
C PRO A 293 72.31 36.55 -122.77
N SER A 294 72.66 36.07 -121.55
CA SER A 294 72.22 36.61 -120.23
C SER A 294 70.92 36.04 -119.60
N ILE A 295 70.78 35.72 -118.29
CA ILE A 295 71.61 35.97 -117.08
C ILE A 295 71.09 35.13 -115.86
N GLU A 296 72.04 34.78 -114.97
CA GLU A 296 72.06 34.63 -113.47
C GLU A 296 71.10 33.68 -112.73
N GLU A 297 71.62 32.72 -111.92
CA GLU A 297 72.20 32.87 -110.56
C GLU A 297 71.19 33.42 -109.52
N SER A 298 70.85 32.71 -108.45
CA SER A 298 71.65 32.72 -107.22
C SER A 298 71.17 31.74 -106.12
N LYS A 299 72.10 30.94 -105.62
CA LYS A 299 72.51 30.69 -104.21
C LYS A 299 71.51 30.75 -103.04
N ALA A 300 71.43 29.60 -102.36
CA ALA A 300 71.73 29.34 -100.93
C ALA A 300 71.15 30.23 -99.80
N ARG A 301 70.42 29.60 -98.86
CA ARG A 301 70.66 29.70 -97.39
C ARG A 301 69.84 28.70 -96.57
N ARG A 302 70.50 27.99 -95.64
CA ARG A 302 69.91 27.38 -94.43
C ARG A 302 69.43 28.48 -93.46
N PRO A 303 68.55 28.17 -92.47
CA PRO A 303 69.07 27.82 -91.15
C PRO A 303 68.34 26.66 -90.42
N LYS A 304 69.00 26.23 -89.35
CA LYS A 304 68.64 25.21 -88.34
C LYS A 304 67.59 25.71 -87.33
N LYS A 305 67.05 24.73 -86.57
CA LYS A 305 66.31 24.74 -85.28
C LYS A 305 64.84 24.34 -85.48
N SER A 306 64.25 23.37 -84.79
CA SER A 306 64.70 22.57 -83.64
C SER A 306 63.81 21.34 -83.50
N LEU A 307 64.45 20.23 -83.13
CA LEU A 307 63.85 19.05 -82.51
C LEU A 307 63.10 19.42 -81.22
N SER A 308 61.95 18.80 -80.97
CA SER A 308 61.73 18.12 -79.69
C SER A 308 60.77 16.94 -79.85
N ILE A 309 61.36 15.75 -79.83
CA ILE A 309 60.72 14.49 -79.46
C ILE A 309 60.66 14.44 -77.93
N LYS A 310 59.50 14.12 -77.36
CA LYS A 310 59.28 13.24 -76.17
C LYS A 310 57.86 12.66 -76.31
N ALA A 311 57.68 11.34 -76.50
CA ALA A 311 57.63 10.32 -75.45
C ALA A 311 56.63 10.74 -74.35
N ASN A 312 55.38 10.25 -74.40
CA ASN A 312 54.94 8.93 -73.92
C ASN A 312 55.29 8.73 -72.43
N GLU A 313 54.26 8.75 -71.57
CA GLU A 313 53.92 7.68 -70.62
C GLU A 313 52.90 8.15 -69.57
N ASN A 314 51.81 7.37 -69.48
CA ASN A 314 51.26 6.82 -68.24
C ASN A 314 50.64 7.75 -67.17
N HIS A 315 49.32 7.52 -67.00
CA HIS A 315 48.77 6.85 -65.81
C HIS A 315 48.09 7.72 -64.73
N VAL A 316 46.98 7.16 -64.26
CA VAL A 316 46.32 7.31 -62.95
C VAL A 316 45.23 8.38 -62.82
N GLN A 317 43.99 7.88 -62.99
CA GLN A 317 42.83 8.13 -62.12
C GLN A 317 43.11 8.92 -60.83
N LYS A 318 42.27 9.93 -60.52
CA LYS A 318 41.56 9.96 -59.24
C LYS A 318 40.55 11.09 -59.18
N SER A 319 39.29 10.67 -59.19
CA SER A 319 38.24 11.18 -58.32
C SER A 319 38.77 11.57 -56.94
N ARG A 320 38.35 12.72 -56.43
CA ARG A 320 38.33 13.06 -54.99
C ARG A 320 37.56 14.36 -54.75
N SER A 321 36.26 14.23 -54.46
CA SER A 321 35.73 14.75 -53.20
C SER A 321 35.90 13.64 -52.13
N PRO A 322 35.62 13.87 -50.84
CA PRO A 322 35.99 14.95 -49.95
C PRO A 322 36.94 14.43 -48.83
N ILE A 323 37.70 15.31 -48.16
CA ILE A 323 38.34 14.96 -46.89
C ILE A 323 37.76 15.85 -45.79
N CYS A 324 37.00 15.17 -44.95
CA CYS A 324 36.68 15.45 -43.57
C CYS A 324 37.93 15.87 -42.78
N GLU A 325 37.92 17.08 -42.24
CA GLU A 325 38.76 17.46 -41.11
C GLU A 325 38.05 17.06 -39.81
N THR A 326 38.69 16.13 -39.12
CA THR A 326 38.42 15.72 -37.75
C THR A 326 38.71 16.84 -36.76
N CYS A 327 37.92 16.84 -35.70
CA CYS A 327 38.32 17.09 -34.31
C CYS A 327 38.83 18.50 -33.91
N CYS A 328 37.98 19.22 -33.18
CA CYS A 328 38.13 19.45 -31.72
C CYS A 328 37.47 20.78 -31.33
N ARG A 329 36.28 20.72 -30.74
CA ARG A 329 35.86 21.76 -29.80
C ARG A 329 35.13 21.14 -28.62
N ARG A 330 35.92 20.84 -27.58
CA ARG A 330 35.47 20.82 -26.19
C ARG A 330 35.10 22.24 -25.78
N GLU A 331 34.11 22.30 -24.88
CA GLU A 331 33.69 23.39 -23.98
C GLU A 331 32.19 23.64 -24.16
N SER A 332 31.34 23.84 -23.16
CA SER A 332 31.37 23.62 -21.72
C SER A 332 29.98 24.07 -21.25
N SER A 333 29.18 23.19 -20.65
CA SER A 333 27.98 23.58 -19.90
C SER A 333 27.63 22.43 -18.94
N LYS A 334 28.26 22.42 -17.77
CA LYS A 334 27.64 22.91 -16.51
C LYS A 334 26.39 22.12 -16.14
N THR A 335 26.64 20.98 -15.50
CA THR A 335 25.72 20.43 -14.51
C THR A 335 25.72 21.33 -13.27
N PRO A 336 24.57 21.64 -12.66
CA PRO A 336 24.55 22.06 -11.27
C PRO A 336 24.28 20.83 -10.39
N LYS A 337 25.35 20.31 -9.78
CA LYS A 337 25.26 19.71 -8.45
C LYS A 337 25.02 20.85 -7.46
N SER A 338 23.96 20.75 -6.67
CA SER A 338 23.97 20.91 -5.21
C SER A 338 22.61 21.40 -4.71
N SER A 339 22.04 20.68 -3.74
CA SER A 339 21.97 21.19 -2.38
C SER A 339 21.28 20.16 -1.49
N LEU A 340 22.04 19.74 -0.49
CA LEU A 340 21.52 19.16 0.75
C LEU A 340 20.42 20.08 1.29
N LYS A 341 19.18 19.58 1.38
CA LYS A 341 18.17 20.17 2.27
C LYS A 341 18.24 19.46 3.61
N LYS A 342 18.79 20.19 4.58
CA LYS A 342 18.64 19.92 6.02
C LYS A 342 17.15 19.96 6.41
N PRO A 343 16.76 19.26 7.49
CA PRO A 343 15.37 19.19 7.94
C PRO A 343 14.89 20.54 8.46
N ILE A 344 13.66 20.90 8.09
CA ILE A 344 12.96 22.09 8.58
C ILE A 344 12.52 21.81 10.03
N PRO A 345 12.78 22.70 10.99
CA PRO A 345 12.33 22.54 12.37
C PRO A 345 10.82 22.76 12.47
N GLN A 346 10.17 21.87 13.23
CA GLN A 346 8.79 22.02 13.70
C GLN A 346 8.63 23.38 14.40
N LYS A 347 7.90 24.31 13.78
CA LYS A 347 7.34 25.47 14.47
C LYS A 347 5.97 25.08 14.99
N SER A 348 5.90 24.82 16.29
CA SER A 348 4.66 24.82 17.06
C SER A 348 4.03 26.21 16.99
N PHE A 349 3.07 26.38 16.08
CA PHE A 349 2.17 27.54 16.10
C PHE A 349 1.04 27.26 17.10
N SER A 350 1.33 27.45 18.38
CA SER A 350 0.27 27.62 19.39
C SER A 350 -0.30 29.03 19.25
N LYS A 351 -1.11 29.25 18.21
CA LYS A 351 -1.90 30.48 18.07
C LYS A 351 -3.20 30.25 18.83
N SER A 352 -3.24 30.69 20.09
CA SER A 352 -4.43 30.70 20.93
C SER A 352 -5.49 31.62 20.30
N VAL A 353 -6.42 31.04 19.56
CA VAL A 353 -7.60 31.73 19.06
C VAL A 353 -8.61 31.80 20.21
N LYS A 354 -8.90 33.02 20.65
CA LYS A 354 -10.02 33.34 21.53
C LYS A 354 -11.32 33.00 20.80
N ILE A 355 -11.94 31.89 21.15
CA ILE A 355 -13.33 31.59 20.78
C ILE A 355 -14.21 32.26 21.84
N ASN A 356 -15.03 33.21 21.40
CA ASN A 356 -15.91 34.05 22.22
C ASN A 356 -17.21 33.33 22.62
N ASP A 357 -17.12 32.09 23.10
CA ASP A 357 -18.28 31.39 23.66
C ASP A 357 -18.09 31.15 25.16
N PRO A 358 -19.15 31.34 25.98
CA PRO A 358 -19.06 31.17 27.43
C PRO A 358 -18.58 29.76 27.75
N ALA A 359 -17.55 29.67 28.59
CA ALA A 359 -16.95 28.39 28.96
C ALA A 359 -18.02 27.46 29.57
N PRO A 360 -18.18 26.22 29.06
CA PRO A 360 -19.18 25.30 29.57
C PRO A 360 -18.86 24.93 31.03
N THR A 361 -19.82 25.18 31.92
CA THR A 361 -19.71 25.05 33.38
C THR A 361 -20.25 23.73 33.91
N THR A 362 -21.04 22.97 33.13
CA THR A 362 -21.56 21.66 33.54
C THR A 362 -21.10 20.52 32.62
N GLU A 363 -21.11 19.28 33.12
CA GLU A 363 -20.70 18.09 32.36
C GLU A 363 -21.60 17.84 31.15
N GLU A 364 -22.90 18.12 31.29
CA GLU A 364 -23.90 18.02 30.22
C GLU A 364 -23.63 19.01 29.08
N ASP A 365 -23.16 20.23 29.41
CA ASP A 365 -22.74 21.23 28.41
C ASP A 365 -21.49 20.78 27.64
N ILE A 366 -20.54 20.14 28.32
CA ILE A 366 -19.31 19.63 27.70
C ILE A 366 -19.64 18.47 26.77
N PHE A 367 -20.50 17.54 27.19
CA PHE A 367 -20.92 16.42 26.35
C PHE A 367 -21.70 16.87 25.12
N SER A 368 -22.61 17.84 25.29
CA SER A 368 -23.35 18.45 24.16
C SER A 368 -22.42 19.17 23.18
N SER A 369 -21.41 19.89 23.70
CA SER A 369 -20.38 20.56 22.88
C SER A 369 -19.51 19.56 22.12
N ILE A 370 -19.15 18.42 22.74
CA ILE A 370 -18.41 17.33 22.09
C ILE A 370 -19.24 16.76 20.93
N GLN A 371 -20.51 16.42 21.15
CA GLN A 371 -21.37 15.90 20.10
C GLN A 371 -21.57 16.90 18.94
N SER A 372 -21.69 18.20 19.25
CA SER A 372 -21.81 19.24 18.24
C SER A 372 -20.56 19.31 17.35
N LEU A 373 -19.37 19.31 17.96
CA LEU A 373 -18.10 19.33 17.23
C LEU A 373 -17.88 18.04 16.42
N GLU A 374 -18.27 16.88 16.93
CA GLU A 374 -18.19 15.61 16.18
C GLU A 374 -19.07 15.65 14.93
N LYS A 375 -20.29 16.21 15.03
CA LYS A 375 -21.19 16.40 13.88
C LYS A 375 -20.60 17.40 12.87
N GLU A 376 -20.04 18.50 13.35
CA GLU A 376 -19.46 19.54 12.49
C GLU A 376 -18.22 19.03 11.75
N ILE A 377 -17.30 18.32 12.45
CA ILE A 377 -16.14 17.65 11.83
C ILE A 377 -16.60 16.62 10.79
N SER A 378 -17.65 15.84 11.09
CA SER A 378 -18.19 14.88 10.13
C SER A 378 -18.75 15.55 8.88
N SER A 379 -19.46 16.68 9.03
CA SER A 379 -19.98 17.47 7.91
C SER A 379 -18.84 18.07 7.07
N LEU A 380 -17.83 18.66 7.71
CA LEU A 380 -16.65 19.18 7.03
C LEU A 380 -15.86 18.07 6.33
N GLY A 381 -15.77 16.88 6.92
CA GLY A 381 -15.15 15.71 6.31
C GLY A 381 -15.88 15.25 5.03
N GLN A 382 -17.22 15.29 5.04
CA GLN A 382 -18.03 15.03 3.84
C GLN A 382 -17.80 16.11 2.77
N LYS A 383 -17.77 17.39 3.15
CA LYS A 383 -17.46 18.51 2.24
C LYS A 383 -16.06 18.36 1.63
N TYR A 384 -15.06 18.03 2.43
CA TYR A 384 -13.69 17.80 1.97
C TYR A 384 -13.61 16.64 0.96
N LYS A 385 -14.31 15.52 1.24
CA LYS A 385 -14.40 14.39 0.33
C LYS A 385 -15.08 14.78 -1.00
N HIS A 386 -16.15 15.56 -0.94
CA HIS A 386 -16.82 16.09 -2.13
C HIS A 386 -15.87 16.97 -2.95
N LEU A 387 -15.16 17.92 -2.32
CA LEU A 387 -14.20 18.79 -3.01
C LEU A 387 -13.06 18.00 -3.69
N LEU A 388 -12.57 16.94 -3.06
CA LEU A 388 -11.59 16.04 -3.67
C LEU A 388 -12.15 15.30 -4.89
N GLN A 389 -13.41 14.87 -4.84
CA GLN A 389 -14.08 14.22 -5.97
C GLN A 389 -14.30 15.19 -7.13
N THR A 390 -14.79 16.41 -6.85
CA THR A 390 -14.93 17.47 -7.85
C THR A 390 -13.57 17.84 -8.48
N SER A 391 -12.47 17.74 -7.73
CA SER A 391 -11.12 17.97 -8.27
C SER A 391 -10.69 16.93 -9.31
N GLN A 392 -11.27 15.72 -9.26
CA GLN A 392 -10.96 14.64 -10.21
C GLN A 392 -11.83 14.73 -11.47
N GLU A 393 -13.01 15.35 -11.38
CA GLU A 393 -13.96 15.48 -12.48
C GLU A 393 -13.59 16.60 -13.48
N GLY A 394 -12.63 17.48 -13.15
CA GLY A 394 -11.99 18.40 -14.10
C GLY A 394 -12.87 19.55 -14.61
N THR A 395 -14.03 19.80 -14.01
CA THR A 395 -15.07 20.72 -14.49
C THR A 395 -15.02 22.14 -13.89
N SER A 396 -14.10 22.43 -12.95
CA SER A 396 -14.08 23.66 -12.16
C SER A 396 -12.72 24.36 -12.11
N ASP A 397 -12.70 25.64 -11.74
CA ASP A 397 -11.49 26.43 -11.53
C ASP A 397 -10.64 25.80 -10.41
N LEU A 398 -9.58 25.10 -10.83
CA LEU A 398 -8.67 24.36 -9.97
C LEU A 398 -8.00 25.24 -8.91
N SER A 399 -7.85 26.55 -9.16
CA SER A 399 -7.25 27.48 -8.21
C SER A 399 -8.19 27.75 -7.03
N ALA A 400 -9.45 28.07 -7.31
CA ALA A 400 -10.48 28.26 -6.31
C ALA A 400 -10.72 26.97 -5.50
N LEU A 401 -10.76 25.82 -6.19
CA LEU A 401 -10.97 24.52 -5.56
C LEU A 401 -9.84 24.13 -4.61
N ARG A 402 -8.57 24.37 -4.99
CA ARG A 402 -7.42 24.13 -4.12
C ARG A 402 -7.46 25.01 -2.87
N LYS A 403 -7.93 26.26 -3.00
CA LYS A 403 -8.10 27.16 -1.86
C LYS A 403 -9.17 26.63 -0.90
N GLU A 404 -10.32 26.22 -1.42
CA GLU A 404 -11.41 25.65 -0.60
C GLU A 404 -11.03 24.33 0.07
N ILE A 405 -10.27 23.46 -0.59
CA ILE A 405 -9.73 22.22 0.00
C ILE A 405 -8.80 22.56 1.17
N THR A 406 -7.91 23.53 0.98
CA THR A 406 -6.96 23.96 2.02
C THR A 406 -7.68 24.60 3.21
N GLU A 407 -8.69 25.43 2.95
CA GLU A 407 -9.51 26.08 3.97
C GLU A 407 -10.33 25.05 4.76
N THR A 408 -11.01 24.13 4.08
CA THR A 408 -11.77 23.05 4.72
C THR A 408 -10.86 22.14 5.54
N SER A 409 -9.65 21.84 5.05
CA SER A 409 -8.65 21.07 5.81
C SER A 409 -8.18 21.82 7.07
N SER A 410 -7.98 23.13 6.98
CA SER A 410 -7.59 23.96 8.13
C SER A 410 -8.70 24.02 9.17
N GLU A 411 -9.95 24.11 8.73
CA GLU A 411 -11.14 24.14 9.60
C GLU A 411 -11.36 22.80 10.33
N ILE A 412 -11.20 21.67 9.62
CA ILE A 412 -11.21 20.33 10.22
C ILE A 412 -10.15 20.22 11.31
N GLN A 413 -8.92 20.69 11.03
CA GLN A 413 -7.83 20.64 12.02
C GLN A 413 -8.17 21.48 13.25
N GLN A 414 -8.62 22.72 13.07
CA GLN A 414 -8.97 23.61 14.17
C GLN A 414 -10.09 23.03 15.05
N LYS A 415 -11.13 22.45 14.44
CA LYS A 415 -12.24 21.82 15.16
C LYS A 415 -11.83 20.53 15.85
N SER A 416 -10.92 19.76 15.25
CA SER A 416 -10.34 18.55 15.84
C SER A 416 -9.50 18.87 17.09
N ASP A 417 -8.71 19.94 17.04
CA ASP A 417 -7.93 20.42 18.18
C ASP A 417 -8.86 20.91 19.32
N ALA A 418 -9.94 21.62 18.99
CA ALA A 418 -10.95 22.03 19.96
C ALA A 418 -11.68 20.83 20.61
N LEU A 419 -12.01 19.81 19.80
CA LEU A 419 -12.61 18.57 20.28
C LEU A 419 -11.68 17.82 21.24
N TYR A 420 -10.38 17.78 20.92
CA TYR A 420 -9.37 17.17 21.78
C TYR A 420 -9.31 17.83 23.16
N GLU A 421 -9.25 19.17 23.21
CA GLU A 421 -9.22 19.89 24.48
C GLU A 421 -10.51 19.71 25.30
N LEU A 422 -11.69 19.65 24.65
CA LEU A 422 -12.95 19.36 25.35
C LEU A 422 -13.01 17.93 25.89
N LYS A 423 -12.58 16.93 25.12
CA LYS A 423 -12.50 15.53 25.58
C LYS A 423 -11.50 15.37 26.73
N LYS A 424 -10.38 16.08 26.67
CA LYS A 424 -9.39 16.13 27.76
C LYS A 424 -9.99 16.75 29.03
N LYS A 425 -10.74 17.86 28.90
CA LYS A 425 -11.46 18.48 30.02
C LYS A 425 -12.51 17.53 30.61
N HIS A 426 -13.30 16.87 29.78
CA HIS A 426 -14.29 15.87 30.20
C HIS A 426 -13.62 14.73 30.98
N HIS A 427 -12.51 14.20 30.47
CA HIS A 427 -11.78 13.13 31.15
C HIS A 427 -11.17 13.59 32.50
N SER A 428 -10.73 14.84 32.61
CA SER A 428 -10.28 15.42 33.88
C SER A 428 -11.40 15.47 34.92
N ILE A 429 -12.60 15.90 34.52
CA ILE A 429 -13.78 15.95 35.39
C ILE A 429 -14.18 14.54 35.87
N LEU A 430 -14.19 13.56 34.96
CA LEU A 430 -14.46 12.17 35.32
C LEU A 430 -13.45 11.60 36.32
N ARG A 431 -12.15 11.93 36.17
CA ARG A 431 -11.12 11.50 37.13
C ARG A 431 -11.30 12.15 38.50
N GLU A 432 -11.66 13.43 38.54
CA GLU A 432 -11.94 14.15 39.78
C GLU A 432 -13.13 13.51 40.51
N LYS A 433 -14.21 13.18 39.79
CA LYS A 433 -15.37 12.47 40.35
C LYS A 433 -15.05 11.09 40.91
N LEU A 434 -14.14 10.35 40.27
CA LEU A 434 -13.69 9.04 40.76
C LEU A 434 -12.76 9.13 41.98
N SER A 435 -12.24 10.32 42.28
CA SER A 435 -11.31 10.57 43.40
C SER A 435 -12.00 11.15 44.64
N THR A 436 -13.30 11.41 44.55
CA THR A 436 -14.21 11.85 45.62
C THR A 436 -15.21 10.74 45.92
#